data_AF-A0A2W6C5I4-F1
#
_entry.id   AF-A0A2W6C5I4-F1
#
_cell.length_a   1.000
_cell.length_b   1.000
_cell.length_c   1.000
_cell.angle_alpha   90.00
_cell.angle_beta   90.00
_cell.angle_gamma   90.00
#
_symmetry.space_group_name_H-M   'P 1'
#
loop_
_entity.id
_entity.type
_entity.pdbx_description
1 polymer ?
#
loop_
_entity_poly.entity_id
_entity_poly.type
_entity_poly.pdbx_seq_one_letter_code
_entity_poly.pdbx_strand_id
1 'polypeptide(L)'
;MTALLVFSVTFLSIAPAALAAAADGEGWYGETTDVVITNAMFGVILFFPAAILLLSLIQWRLEKRKHARMDAAKRRAASADPRGGW
;
A
#
# COMPACT_ATOMS: atom_id res chain seq x y z
N MET A 1 -13.59 -31.60 -22.31
CA MET A 1 -12.23 -32.07 -21.97
C MET A 1 -11.22 -31.72 -23.06
N THR A 2 -11.51 -31.99 -24.33
CA THR A 2 -10.64 -31.67 -25.48
C THR A 2 -10.32 -30.18 -25.64
N ALA A 3 -11.29 -29.28 -25.46
CA ALA A 3 -11.05 -27.83 -25.55
C ALA A 3 -10.05 -27.30 -24.49
N LEU A 4 -10.08 -27.89 -23.28
CA LEU A 4 -9.18 -27.55 -22.18
C LEU A 4 -7.76 -28.05 -22.46
N LEU A 5 -7.64 -29.24 -23.07
CA LEU A 5 -6.36 -29.79 -23.52
C LEU A 5 -5.76 -28.95 -24.65
N VAL A 6 -6.56 -28.58 -25.65
CA VAL A 6 -6.12 -27.71 -26.75
C VAL A 6 -5.66 -26.37 -26.22
N PHE A 7 -6.44 -25.73 -25.34
CA PHE A 7 -6.07 -24.47 -24.70
C PHE A 7 -4.73 -24.57 -23.95
N SER A 8 -4.57 -25.59 -23.10
CA SER A 8 -3.34 -25.80 -22.32
C SER A 8 -2.11 -26.05 -23.22
N VAL A 9 -2.27 -26.83 -24.29
CA VAL A 9 -1.19 -27.11 -25.25
C VAL A 9 -0.82 -25.84 -26.03
N THR A 10 -1.81 -25.07 -26.50
CA THR A 10 -1.54 -23.79 -27.17
C THR A 10 -0.86 -22.79 -26.23
N PHE A 11 -1.29 -22.72 -24.97
CA PHE A 11 -0.73 -21.81 -23.98
C PHE A 11 0.72 -22.17 -23.65
N LEU A 12 1.02 -23.46 -23.45
CA LEU A 12 2.40 -23.92 -23.24
C LEU A 12 3.28 -23.71 -24.47
N SER A 13 2.74 -23.81 -25.68
CA SER A 13 3.53 -23.62 -26.91
C SER A 13 3.98 -22.18 -27.14
N ILE A 14 3.24 -21.19 -26.61
CA ILE A 14 3.56 -19.76 -26.73
C ILE A 14 4.45 -19.28 -25.55
N ALA A 15 4.48 -20.03 -24.45
CA ALA A 15 5.27 -19.68 -23.27
C ALA A 15 6.78 -19.47 -23.53
N PRO A 16 7.49 -20.28 -24.35
CA PRO A 16 8.90 -20.05 -24.67
C PRO A 16 9.12 -18.76 -25.47
N ALA A 17 8.21 -18.42 -26.39
CA ALA A 17 8.29 -17.19 -27.17
C ALA A 17 8.03 -15.94 -26.31
N ALA A 18 7.12 -16.03 -25.33
CA ALA A 18 6.88 -14.97 -24.36
C ALA A 18 8.09 -14.74 -23.43
N LEU A 19 8.80 -15.81 -23.06
CA LEU A 19 9.99 -15.73 -22.21
C LEU A 19 11.25 -15.33 -22.99
N ALA A 20 11.37 -15.77 -24.25
CA ALA A 20 12.47 -15.42 -25.14
C ALA A 20 12.38 -13.98 -25.70
N ALA A 21 11.19 -13.37 -25.73
CA ALA A 21 11.06 -11.94 -26.01
C ALA A 21 11.73 -11.05 -24.94
N ALA A 22 12.08 -11.62 -23.78
CA ALA A 22 12.85 -10.96 -22.72
C ALA A 22 14.34 -11.38 -22.72
N ALA A 23 14.85 -11.95 -23.82
CA ALA A 23 16.21 -12.49 -23.91
C ALA A 23 17.32 -11.42 -23.89
N ASP A 24 16.98 -10.14 -24.02
CA ASP A 24 17.96 -9.04 -23.93
C ASP A 24 18.42 -8.77 -22.49
N GLY A 25 17.92 -9.49 -21.48
CA GLY A 25 18.34 -9.36 -20.08
C GLY A 25 17.96 -8.02 -19.44
N GLU A 26 17.52 -7.06 -20.25
CA GLU A 26 16.90 -5.81 -19.84
C GLU A 26 15.44 -6.07 -19.50
N GLY A 27 15.05 -5.76 -18.27
CA GLY A 27 13.64 -5.72 -17.90
C GLY A 27 12.88 -4.67 -18.74
N TRP A 28 11.58 -4.50 -18.47
CA TRP A 28 10.70 -3.55 -19.19
C TRP A 28 11.16 -2.08 -19.11
N TYR A 29 12.18 -1.79 -18.30
CA TYR A 29 12.76 -0.47 -18.08
C TYR A 29 14.02 -0.20 -18.94
N GLY A 30 14.49 -1.18 -19.73
CA GLY A 30 15.73 -1.08 -20.52
C GLY A 30 17.01 -1.25 -19.71
N GLU A 31 18.16 -0.86 -20.28
CA GLU A 31 19.48 -0.94 -19.64
C GLU A 31 19.46 -0.25 -18.28
N THR A 32 19.63 -1.03 -17.22
CA THR A 32 19.69 -0.49 -15.87
C THR A 32 21.07 0.13 -15.65
N THR A 33 21.18 1.42 -15.93
CA THR A 33 22.41 2.19 -15.70
C THR A 33 22.63 2.48 -14.21
N ASP A 34 23.88 2.69 -13.82
CA ASP A 34 24.29 2.97 -12.43
C ASP A 34 23.54 4.16 -11.81
N VAL A 35 23.17 5.15 -12.63
CA VAL A 35 22.41 6.34 -12.19
C VAL A 35 20.96 5.99 -11.84
N VAL A 36 20.33 5.07 -12.59
CA VAL A 36 18.95 4.63 -12.33
C VAL A 36 18.89 3.89 -11.00
N ILE A 37 19.81 2.96 -10.77
CA ILE A 37 19.88 2.20 -9.51
C ILE A 37 20.14 3.14 -8.35
N THR A 38 21.10 4.05 -8.50
CA THR A 38 21.45 5.02 -7.46
C THR A 38 20.24 5.88 -7.07
N ASN A 39 19.53 6.43 -8.04
CA ASN A 39 18.32 7.23 -7.78
C ASN A 39 17.20 6.40 -7.17
N ALA A 40 17.02 5.15 -7.59
CA ALA A 40 16.04 4.25 -6.99
C ALA A 40 16.36 3.97 -5.52
N MET A 41 17.63 3.71 -5.18
CA MET A 41 18.05 3.49 -3.79
C MET A 41 17.82 4.72 -2.92
N PHE A 42 18.17 5.92 -3.41
CA PHE A 42 17.85 7.17 -2.70
C PHE A 42 16.34 7.36 -2.51
N GLY A 43 15.55 7.00 -3.52
CA GLY A 43 14.09 6.99 -3.44
C GLY A 43 13.58 6.09 -2.32
N VAL A 44 14.10 4.87 -2.20
CA VAL A 44 13.73 3.92 -1.14
C VAL A 44 14.14 4.44 0.25
N ILE A 45 15.36 4.98 0.38
CA ILE A 45 15.86 5.56 1.64
C ILE A 45 14.98 6.72 2.10
N LEU A 46 14.51 7.58 1.18
CA LEU A 46 13.63 8.70 1.50
C LEU A 46 12.17 8.25 1.74
N PHE A 47 11.72 7.22 1.01
CA PHE A 47 10.33 6.75 1.06
C PHE A 47 9.93 6.24 2.44
N PHE A 48 10.74 5.39 3.07
CA PHE A 48 10.40 4.82 4.38
C PHE A 48 10.18 5.86 5.48
N PRO A 49 11.10 6.81 5.75
CA PRO A 49 10.87 7.83 6.76
C PRO A 49 9.71 8.75 6.38
N ALA A 50 9.56 9.12 5.10
CA ALA A 50 8.44 9.93 4.65
C ALA A 50 7.08 9.21 4.87
N ALA A 51 7.00 7.92 4.57
CA ALA A 51 5.80 7.11 4.78
C ALA A 51 5.46 6.98 6.27
N ILE A 52 6.46 6.74 7.14
CA ILE A 52 6.25 6.68 8.59
C ILE A 52 5.74 8.02 9.11
N LEU A 53 6.35 9.13 8.69
CA LEU A 53 5.91 10.47 9.07
C LEU A 53 4.48 10.76 8.60
N LEU A 54 4.15 10.40 7.36
CA LEU A 54 2.81 10.58 6.81
C LEU A 54 1.77 9.78 7.59
N LEU A 55 2.04 8.50 7.85
CA LEU A 55 1.16 7.63 8.63
C LEU A 55 1.00 8.16 10.07
N SER A 56 2.08 8.62 10.69
CA SER A 56 2.05 9.22 12.03
C SER A 56 1.21 10.50 12.08
N LEU A 57 1.34 11.38 11.10
CA LEU A 57 0.52 12.60 10.98
C LEU A 57 -0.96 12.27 10.79
N ILE A 58 -1.27 11.25 9.98
CA ILE A 58 -2.64 10.77 9.78
C ILE A 58 -3.22 10.21 11.09
N GLN A 59 -2.47 9.37 11.80
CA GLN A 59 -2.87 8.82 13.09
C GLN A 59 -3.13 9.95 14.10
N TRP A 60 -2.23 10.92 14.21
CA TRP A 60 -2.37 12.07 15.09
C TRP A 60 -3.63 12.91 14.79
N ARG A 61 -3.94 13.13 13.51
CA ARG A 61 -5.15 13.85 13.10
C ARG A 61 -6.42 13.10 13.50
N LEU A 62 -6.42 11.78 13.38
CA LEU A 62 -7.57 10.94 13.76
C LEU A 62 -7.77 10.89 15.28
N GLU A 63 -6.68 10.76 16.04
CA GLU A 63 -6.72 10.79 17.50
C GLU A 63 -7.29 12.11 18.02
N LYS A 64 -6.84 13.25 17.47
CA LYS A 64 -7.42 14.56 17.83
C LYS A 64 -8.93 14.62 17.63
N ARG A 65 -9.45 14.05 16.54
CA ARG A 65 -10.90 14.01 16.28
C ARG A 65 -11.62 13.09 17.26
N LYS A 66 -11.00 11.96 17.62
CA LYS A 66 -11.56 11.00 18.59
C LYS A 66 -11.63 11.64 19.99
N HIS A 67 -10.55 12.28 20.44
CA HIS A 67 -10.51 12.96 21.73
C HIS A 67 -11.54 14.09 21.81
N ALA A 68 -11.69 14.92 20.78
CA ALA A 68 -12.71 15.97 20.75
C ALA A 68 -14.15 15.41 20.93
N ARG A 69 -14.45 14.25 20.35
CA ARG A 69 -15.75 13.59 20.50
C ARG A 69 -15.94 12.99 21.89
N MET A 70 -14.89 12.36 22.43
CA MET A 70 -14.89 11.77 23.78
C MET A 70 -15.03 12.85 24.85
N ASP A 71 -14.34 13.97 24.72
CA ASP A 71 -14.46 15.09 25.65
C ASP A 71 -15.85 15.71 25.61
N ALA A 72 -16.45 15.85 24.43
CA ALA A 72 -17.83 16.31 24.31
C ALA A 72 -18.84 15.32 24.94
N ALA A 73 -18.62 14.00 24.79
CA ALA A 73 -19.46 12.98 25.43
C ALA A 73 -19.28 12.98 26.96
N LYS A 74 -18.03 13.10 27.44
CA LYS A 74 -17.72 13.16 28.88
C LYS A 74 -18.31 14.41 29.52
N ARG A 75 -18.29 15.55 28.84
CA ARG A 75 -18.96 16.77 29.31
C ARG A 75 -20.47 16.61 29.40
N ARG A 76 -21.11 15.94 28.42
CA ARG A 76 -22.55 15.64 28.47
C ARG A 76 -22.91 14.69 29.62
N ALA A 77 -22.10 13.67 29.84
CA ALA A 77 -22.28 12.73 30.95
C ALA A 77 -22.03 13.38 32.32
N ALA A 78 -21.08 14.30 32.43
CA ALA A 78 -20.82 15.06 33.65
C ALA A 78 -21.89 16.12 33.95
N SER A 79 -22.55 16.66 32.92
CA SER A 79 -23.71 17.55 33.06
C SER A 79 -25.03 16.80 33.27
N ALA A 80 -25.06 15.49 33.02
CA ALA A 80 -26.20 14.64 33.37
C ALA A 80 -26.15 14.40 34.88
N ASP A 81 -26.84 15.28 35.60
CA ASP A 81 -26.98 15.26 37.05
C ASP A 81 -27.42 13.87 37.56
N PRO A 82 -26.69 13.22 38.49
CA PRO A 82 -27.10 11.96 39.12
C PRO A 82 -28.31 12.08 40.06
N ARG A 83 -28.93 13.26 40.19
CA ARG A 83 -30.04 13.53 41.13
C ARG A 83 -31.41 13.01 40.70
N GLY A 84 -31.52 12.30 39.57
CA GLY A 84 -32.74 11.59 39.18
C GLY A 84 -32.78 10.19 39.78
N GLY A 85 -33.18 10.06 41.04
CA GLY A 85 -33.25 8.80 41.75
C GLY A 85 -34.20 7.76 41.15
N TRP A 86 -33.79 6.50 41.27
CA TRP A 86 -34.53 5.33 41.75
C TRP A 86 -33.51 4.39 42.40
#